data_AF-C9LR23-F1
#
_entry.id   AF-C9LR23-F1
#
_cell.length_a   1.000
_cell.length_b   1.000
_cell.length_c   1.000
_cell.angle_alpha   90.00
_cell.angle_beta   90.00
_cell.angle_gamma   90.00
#
_symmetry.space_group_name_H-M   'P 1'
#
loop_
_entity.id
_entity.type
_entity.pdbx_description
1 polymer ?
#
loop_
_entity_poly.entity_id
_entity_poly.type
_entity_poly.pdbx_seq_one_letter_code
_entity_poly.pdbx_strand_id
1 'polypeptide(L)'
;MEIDFEADAFDEGRHLRDVIRGHKGFSSALWKRIKWNGEVWLNGTRIHNAKTVLHEGDRVRLVWDESSDIVPADIPLDILYEDDTLLVVNKGTGMIIHPTNAGIHDTLVNAVAGYFQKKGEKSGIHPVYRLDRNTTGVVVVAKSAKAQYALTRSHDLIHREYIAVAGGYIPGEFGIVDAPIGRKEGSIIEWTVRKDGRPARTEYTVLRHGDNYTVLKLHLLTGRTHQIRVHARYMGTPLLGDDLYGGNHDLISRQALHAHTVTLTHPETGEAMKFTAPVPADMEPFMNEGKNMHIETKSGVSFLTFDVFKNENLIAAVSTKNGGVSTGAYHSLNMGFSTDDAPEKVRENRKRFFDVLGIIPERLVNCALVHGIHMEKVGKADCGRGAQDFTSAIPACDGLYTNEKNVPLGLNYADCTPLLFYDPVTSSIAVAHGGWRGTAGNIAGEAVRHLQESYGAEPKNIKAGIGPAIGKSVFEVEKDVVEAFEKIFDEEEMKRLSAPKGEGKILIDLPLANRILIERAGILPENIEDCGICTYCRNDLFYSYRKAAGRTGRHMAVMMLK
;
A
#
# COMPACT_ATOMS: atom_id res chain seq x y z
N MET A 1 -16.82 -38.34 17.28
CA MET A 1 -17.93 -37.47 16.85
C MET A 1 -19.18 -38.27 16.66
N GLU A 2 -20.33 -37.65 16.93
CA GLU A 2 -21.63 -38.28 16.83
C GLU A 2 -22.66 -37.28 16.31
N ILE A 3 -23.58 -37.77 15.47
CA ILE A 3 -24.82 -37.08 15.12
C ILE A 3 -25.96 -38.07 15.31
N ASP A 4 -27.02 -37.64 16.00
CA ASP A 4 -28.26 -38.39 16.23
C ASP A 4 -29.44 -37.50 15.80
N PHE A 5 -30.27 -37.99 14.90
CA PHE A 5 -31.46 -37.30 14.43
C PHE A 5 -32.60 -38.25 14.13
N GLU A 6 -33.82 -37.69 14.12
CA GLU A 6 -35.02 -38.37 13.69
C GLU A 6 -35.37 -37.95 12.26
N ALA A 7 -35.68 -38.92 11.39
CA ALA A 7 -36.11 -38.68 10.03
C ALA A 7 -37.50 -38.03 10.03
N ASP A 8 -37.66 -36.95 9.27
CA ASP A 8 -38.92 -36.21 9.18
C ASP A 8 -39.73 -36.61 7.93
N ALA A 9 -40.89 -36.00 7.73
CA ALA A 9 -41.73 -36.23 6.55
C ALA A 9 -41.03 -35.92 5.21
N PHE A 10 -39.95 -35.11 5.20
CA PHE A 10 -39.17 -34.84 4.00
C PHE A 10 -38.20 -35.98 3.65
N ASP A 11 -37.85 -36.81 4.64
CA ASP A 11 -36.98 -37.98 4.50
C ASP A 11 -37.71 -39.24 4.02
N GLU A 12 -39.03 -39.27 4.11
CA GLU A 12 -39.87 -40.42 3.72
C GLU A 12 -39.55 -40.93 2.30
N GLY A 13 -39.28 -42.23 2.21
CA GLY A 13 -39.02 -42.91 0.93
C GLY A 13 -37.66 -42.59 0.31
N ARG A 14 -36.81 -41.79 0.97
CA ARG A 14 -35.47 -41.44 0.47
C ARG A 14 -34.41 -42.40 0.97
N HIS A 15 -33.36 -42.60 0.17
CA HIS A 15 -32.22 -43.36 0.64
C HIS A 15 -31.41 -42.56 1.67
N LEU A 16 -30.98 -43.23 2.74
CA LEU A 16 -30.12 -42.70 3.79
C LEU A 16 -28.93 -41.92 3.22
N ARG A 17 -28.19 -42.47 2.25
CA ARG A 17 -27.04 -41.77 1.64
C ARG A 17 -27.42 -40.41 1.05
N ASP A 18 -28.58 -40.33 0.41
CA ASP A 18 -29.00 -39.16 -0.33
C ASP A 18 -29.53 -38.08 0.65
N VAL A 19 -30.12 -38.50 1.77
CA VAL A 19 -30.45 -37.63 2.92
C VAL A 19 -29.19 -37.07 3.57
N ILE A 20 -28.22 -37.93 3.92
CA ILE A 20 -26.98 -37.53 4.58
C ILE A 20 -26.15 -36.57 3.73
N ARG A 21 -26.02 -36.84 2.42
CA ARG A 21 -25.27 -35.99 1.48
C ARG A 21 -26.07 -34.79 0.97
N GLY A 22 -27.38 -34.81 1.17
CA GLY A 22 -28.30 -33.75 0.78
C GLY A 22 -28.42 -32.70 1.89
N HIS A 23 -29.61 -32.59 2.46
CA HIS A 23 -29.92 -31.50 3.39
C HIS A 23 -29.28 -31.66 4.78
N LYS A 24 -28.73 -32.84 5.15
CA LYS A 24 -27.88 -32.96 6.35
C LYS A 24 -26.44 -32.47 6.13
N GLY A 25 -26.04 -32.18 4.89
CA GLY A 25 -24.84 -31.41 4.58
C GLY A 25 -23.50 -32.14 4.69
N PHE A 26 -23.45 -33.47 4.57
CA PHE A 26 -22.19 -34.22 4.61
C PHE A 26 -21.54 -34.33 3.23
N SER A 27 -20.21 -34.14 3.17
CA SER A 27 -19.47 -34.37 1.93
C SER A 27 -19.46 -35.85 1.53
N SER A 28 -19.26 -36.13 0.24
CA SER A 28 -19.12 -37.52 -0.26
C SER A 28 -17.94 -38.25 0.40
N ALA A 29 -16.86 -37.53 0.70
CA ALA A 29 -15.68 -38.08 1.36
C ALA A 29 -15.96 -38.42 2.83
N LEU A 30 -16.63 -37.51 3.56
CA LEU A 30 -17.02 -37.75 4.95
C LEU A 30 -18.00 -38.92 5.06
N TRP A 31 -19.03 -38.97 4.21
CA TRP A 31 -19.95 -40.11 4.17
C TRP A 31 -19.22 -41.43 3.92
N LYS A 32 -18.27 -41.44 2.97
CA LYS A 32 -17.45 -42.63 2.70
C LYS A 32 -16.65 -43.03 3.94
N ARG A 33 -16.04 -42.07 4.65
CA ARG A 33 -15.29 -42.33 5.89
C ARG A 33 -16.17 -42.93 6.98
N ILE A 34 -17.36 -42.35 7.23
CA ILE A 34 -18.31 -42.85 8.23
C ILE A 34 -18.74 -44.28 7.88
N LYS A 35 -19.07 -44.55 6.62
CA LYS A 35 -19.54 -45.87 6.19
C LYS A 35 -18.51 -46.97 6.39
N TRP A 36 -17.23 -46.69 6.11
CA TRP A 36 -16.17 -47.71 6.12
C TRP A 36 -15.43 -47.80 7.45
N ASN A 37 -15.26 -46.69 8.16
CA ASN A 37 -14.42 -46.60 9.35
C ASN A 37 -15.20 -46.16 10.60
N GLY A 38 -16.49 -45.89 10.46
CA GLY A 38 -17.37 -45.49 11.55
C GLY A 38 -18.53 -46.46 11.75
N GLU A 39 -19.60 -45.94 12.33
CA GLU A 39 -20.82 -46.66 12.63
C GLU A 39 -22.03 -45.90 12.12
N VAL A 40 -22.99 -46.65 11.58
CA VAL A 40 -24.27 -46.14 11.11
C VAL A 40 -25.34 -46.99 11.77
N TRP A 41 -26.21 -46.36 12.53
CA TRP A 41 -27.28 -46.99 13.29
C TRP A 41 -28.62 -46.45 12.81
N LEU A 42 -29.60 -47.34 12.66
CA LEU A 42 -30.99 -47.05 12.32
C LEU A 42 -31.88 -47.76 13.33
N ASN A 43 -32.68 -47.02 14.10
CA ASN A 43 -33.58 -47.55 15.14
C ASN A 43 -32.86 -48.51 16.11
N GLY A 44 -31.66 -48.14 16.54
CA GLY A 44 -30.84 -48.96 17.44
C GLY A 44 -30.13 -50.15 16.79
N THR A 45 -30.31 -50.39 15.49
CA THR A 45 -29.64 -51.48 14.75
C THR A 45 -28.53 -50.95 13.86
N ARG A 46 -27.34 -51.56 13.91
CA ARG A 46 -26.21 -51.18 13.04
C ARG A 46 -26.46 -51.63 11.60
N ILE A 47 -26.26 -50.73 10.65
CA ILE A 47 -26.47 -50.97 9.22
C ILE A 47 -25.23 -50.62 8.39
N HIS A 48 -25.08 -51.29 7.25
CA HIS A 48 -24.00 -51.02 6.27
C HIS A 48 -24.54 -50.65 4.87
N ASN A 49 -25.83 -50.88 4.61
CA ASN A 49 -26.43 -50.58 3.32
C ASN A 49 -26.70 -49.07 3.19
N ALA A 50 -25.97 -48.43 2.29
CA ALA A 50 -26.13 -46.99 2.03
C ALA A 50 -27.43 -46.65 1.28
N LYS A 51 -28.11 -47.65 0.69
CA LYS A 51 -29.39 -47.51 -0.02
C LYS A 51 -30.60 -47.87 0.84
N THR A 52 -30.43 -48.02 2.15
CA THR A 52 -31.57 -48.17 3.06
C THR A 52 -32.53 -47.00 2.88
N VAL A 53 -33.81 -47.29 2.68
CA VAL A 53 -34.88 -46.29 2.59
C VAL A 53 -35.25 -45.87 4.01
N LEU A 54 -35.36 -44.57 4.25
CA LEU A 54 -35.79 -43.99 5.52
C LEU A 54 -37.30 -43.76 5.53
N HIS A 55 -37.89 -43.91 6.70
CA HIS A 55 -39.29 -43.59 6.99
C HIS A 55 -39.38 -42.50 8.07
N GLU A 56 -40.45 -41.71 8.05
CA GLU A 56 -40.72 -40.72 9.08
C GLU A 56 -40.73 -41.37 10.48
N GLY A 57 -39.99 -40.77 11.42
CA GLY A 57 -39.78 -41.28 12.77
C GLY A 57 -38.56 -42.20 12.94
N ASP A 58 -37.88 -42.59 11.85
CA ASP A 58 -36.65 -43.37 11.95
C ASP A 58 -35.54 -42.60 12.68
N ARG A 59 -34.94 -43.21 13.70
CA ARG A 59 -33.78 -42.68 14.43
C ARG A 59 -32.48 -43.09 13.76
N VAL A 60 -31.76 -42.12 13.21
CA VAL A 60 -30.45 -42.31 12.57
C VAL A 60 -29.34 -41.77 13.48
N ARG A 61 -28.38 -42.63 13.81
CA ARG A 61 -27.19 -42.26 14.59
C ARG A 61 -25.91 -42.59 13.83
N LEU A 62 -25.07 -41.59 13.59
CA LEU A 62 -23.79 -41.70 12.90
C LEU A 62 -22.65 -41.46 13.89
N VAL A 63 -21.69 -42.37 13.96
CA VAL A 63 -20.52 -42.25 14.83
C VAL A 63 -19.26 -42.37 13.99
N TRP A 64 -18.32 -41.44 14.15
CA TRP A 64 -17.01 -41.51 13.47
C TRP A 64 -15.92 -40.80 14.26
N ASP A 65 -14.69 -41.10 13.90
CA ASP A 65 -13.52 -40.45 14.47
C ASP A 65 -13.06 -39.24 13.63
N GLU A 66 -12.78 -38.13 14.31
CA GLU A 66 -12.13 -36.95 13.73
C GLU A 66 -10.64 -36.87 14.11
N SER A 67 -10.13 -37.87 14.83
CA SER A 67 -8.71 -37.95 15.16
C SER A 67 -7.87 -37.84 13.87
N SER A 68 -6.77 -37.12 14.02
CA SER A 68 -5.83 -36.87 12.96
C SER A 68 -4.52 -37.55 13.30
N ASP A 69 -3.90 -38.21 12.33
CA ASP A 69 -2.53 -38.75 12.45
C ASP A 69 -1.45 -37.64 12.51
N ILE A 70 -1.87 -36.37 12.60
CA ILE A 70 -0.98 -35.23 12.75
C ILE A 70 -0.33 -35.28 14.13
N VAL A 71 1.00 -35.39 14.14
CA VAL A 71 1.81 -35.35 15.36
C VAL A 71 1.67 -33.97 16.02
N PRO A 72 1.23 -33.88 17.28
CA PRO A 72 1.16 -32.61 18.01
C PRO A 72 2.53 -31.96 18.17
N ALA A 73 2.62 -30.64 17.99
CA ALA A 73 3.84 -29.87 18.22
C ALA A 73 3.57 -28.65 19.09
N ASP A 74 4.50 -28.34 20.00
CA ASP A 74 4.39 -27.17 20.86
C ASP A 74 4.88 -25.90 20.14
N ILE A 75 3.99 -25.34 19.31
CA ILE A 75 4.25 -24.15 18.52
C ILE A 75 3.17 -23.12 18.89
N PRO A 76 3.55 -21.92 19.35
CA PRO A 76 2.59 -20.87 19.69
C PRO A 76 1.69 -20.51 18.50
N LEU A 77 0.40 -20.34 18.78
CA LEU A 77 -0.59 -19.84 17.82
C LEU A 77 -1.02 -18.43 18.20
N ASP A 78 -1.05 -17.54 17.21
CA ASP A 78 -1.72 -16.25 17.32
C ASP A 78 -3.20 -16.45 16.95
N ILE A 79 -4.05 -16.60 17.97
CA ILE A 79 -5.47 -16.94 17.82
C ILE A 79 -6.29 -15.65 17.74
N LEU A 80 -6.98 -15.46 16.62
CA LEU A 80 -7.89 -14.33 16.41
C LEU A 80 -9.30 -14.63 16.93
N TYR A 81 -9.71 -15.90 16.87
CA TYR A 81 -11.04 -16.34 17.30
C TYR A 81 -11.08 -17.86 17.50
N GLU A 82 -11.88 -18.32 18.46
CA GLU A 82 -12.16 -19.74 18.65
C GLU A 82 -13.57 -19.95 19.24
N ASP A 83 -14.28 -20.94 18.71
CA ASP A 83 -15.50 -21.51 19.30
C ASP A 83 -15.51 -23.06 19.14
N ASP A 84 -16.66 -23.71 19.32
CA ASP A 84 -16.80 -25.17 19.17
C ASP A 84 -16.68 -25.67 17.71
N THR A 85 -16.76 -24.77 16.74
CA THR A 85 -16.86 -25.09 15.31
C THR A 85 -15.61 -24.65 14.53
N LEU A 86 -15.01 -23.52 14.88
CA LEU A 86 -13.96 -22.83 14.15
C LEU A 86 -12.82 -22.41 15.08
N LEU A 87 -11.61 -22.45 14.51
CA LEU A 87 -10.42 -21.80 15.05
C LEU A 87 -9.85 -20.89 13.95
N VAL A 88 -9.70 -19.61 14.24
CA VAL A 88 -9.14 -18.62 13.32
C VAL A 88 -7.82 -18.12 13.88
N VAL A 89 -6.77 -18.21 13.07
CA VAL A 89 -5.40 -17.90 13.48
C VAL A 89 -4.76 -16.92 12.51
N ASN A 90 -3.91 -16.05 13.03
CA ASN A 90 -2.99 -15.24 12.25
C ASN A 90 -1.70 -16.02 12.01
N LYS A 91 -1.54 -16.59 10.82
CA LYS A 91 -0.34 -17.37 10.48
C LYS A 91 0.84 -16.42 10.27
N GLY A 92 1.91 -16.64 11.03
CA GLY A 92 3.20 -15.98 10.84
C GLY A 92 3.94 -16.42 9.56
N THR A 93 5.11 -15.83 9.33
CA THR A 93 6.01 -16.20 8.23
C THR A 93 6.74 -17.53 8.52
N GLY A 94 7.32 -18.17 7.49
CA GLY A 94 8.10 -19.40 7.64
C GLY A 94 7.29 -20.68 7.87
N MET A 95 6.01 -20.59 8.24
CA MET A 95 5.17 -21.74 8.58
C MET A 95 4.33 -22.21 7.37
N ILE A 96 4.44 -23.49 7.03
CA ILE A 96 3.53 -24.14 6.06
C ILE A 96 2.26 -24.63 6.75
N ILE A 97 1.18 -24.82 5.98
CA ILE A 97 -0.11 -25.26 6.55
C ILE A 97 -0.09 -26.75 6.91
N HIS A 98 0.36 -27.60 5.99
CA HIS A 98 0.38 -29.05 6.13
C HIS A 98 1.80 -29.60 5.99
N PRO A 99 2.15 -30.72 6.65
CA PRO A 99 3.40 -31.43 6.44
C PRO A 99 3.55 -31.84 4.98
N THR A 100 4.74 -31.64 4.39
CA THR A 100 5.04 -32.15 3.04
C THR A 100 5.54 -33.59 3.05
N ASN A 101 5.92 -34.11 4.22
CA ASN A 101 6.21 -35.53 4.48
C ASN A 101 6.03 -35.84 5.98
N ALA A 102 6.12 -37.11 6.36
CA ALA A 102 5.83 -37.58 7.71
C ALA A 102 6.81 -37.07 8.79
N GLY A 103 8.02 -36.62 8.43
CA GLY A 103 9.03 -36.14 9.39
C GLY A 103 8.98 -34.63 9.67
N ILE A 104 8.03 -33.91 9.06
CA ILE A 104 7.87 -32.47 9.23
C ILE A 104 6.77 -32.21 10.26
N HIS A 105 7.13 -31.54 11.35
CA HIS A 105 6.24 -31.28 12.48
C HIS A 105 6.13 -29.79 12.84
N ASP A 106 6.69 -28.90 12.00
CA ASP A 106 6.73 -27.43 12.17
C ASP A 106 5.66 -26.72 11.31
N THR A 107 4.44 -27.29 11.26
CA THR A 107 3.35 -26.78 10.42
C THR A 107 2.17 -26.29 11.24
N LEU A 108 1.29 -25.50 10.62
CA LEU A 108 0.11 -24.96 11.29
C LEU A 108 -0.77 -26.07 11.88
N VAL A 109 -0.99 -27.17 11.15
CA VAL A 109 -1.82 -28.26 11.68
C VAL A 109 -1.16 -29.00 12.85
N ASN A 110 0.18 -29.08 12.90
CA ASN A 110 0.89 -29.63 14.06
C ASN A 110 0.76 -28.72 15.29
N ALA A 111 0.85 -27.40 15.08
CA ALA A 111 0.64 -26.39 16.12
C ALA A 111 -0.79 -26.47 16.70
N VAL A 112 -1.81 -26.59 15.82
CA VAL A 112 -3.20 -26.78 16.24
C VAL A 112 -3.39 -28.11 16.97
N ALA A 113 -2.75 -29.19 16.53
CA ALA A 113 -2.79 -30.47 17.23
C ALA A 113 -2.18 -30.38 18.64
N GLY A 114 -1.05 -29.69 18.80
CA GLY A 114 -0.44 -29.40 20.11
C GLY A 114 -1.35 -28.56 21.00
N TYR A 115 -1.97 -27.53 20.44
CA TYR A 115 -2.92 -26.67 21.15
C TYR A 115 -4.16 -27.44 21.64
N PHE A 116 -4.81 -28.22 20.78
CA PHE A 116 -5.95 -29.05 21.16
C PHE A 116 -5.57 -30.14 22.16
N GLN A 117 -4.40 -30.77 22.01
CA GLN A 117 -3.90 -31.75 22.97
C GLN A 117 -3.75 -31.13 24.37
N LYS A 118 -3.17 -29.93 24.47
CA LYS A 118 -3.03 -29.21 25.75
C LYS A 118 -4.37 -28.85 26.40
N LYS A 119 -5.39 -28.55 25.59
CA LYS A 119 -6.76 -28.29 26.05
C LYS A 119 -7.57 -29.56 26.37
N GLY A 120 -7.07 -30.74 26.01
CA GLY A 120 -7.86 -31.98 26.07
C GLY A 120 -9.01 -32.00 25.06
N GLU A 121 -8.92 -31.20 23.99
CA GLU A 121 -9.96 -31.05 22.98
C GLU A 121 -9.85 -32.16 21.92
N LYS A 122 -10.98 -32.80 21.61
CA LYS A 122 -11.07 -33.91 20.65
C LYS A 122 -11.73 -33.48 19.33
N SER A 123 -11.23 -32.39 18.77
CA SER A 123 -11.71 -31.79 17.52
C SER A 123 -10.87 -32.20 16.33
N GLY A 124 -11.47 -32.21 15.14
CA GLY A 124 -10.76 -32.38 13.88
C GLY A 124 -9.96 -31.13 13.50
N ILE A 125 -8.97 -31.29 12.63
CA ILE A 125 -8.09 -30.19 12.20
C ILE A 125 -8.21 -30.05 10.68
N HIS A 126 -9.12 -29.18 10.24
CA HIS A 126 -9.49 -29.06 8.83
C HIS A 126 -9.30 -27.62 8.33
N PRO A 127 -8.08 -27.21 7.91
CA PRO A 127 -7.87 -25.91 7.27
C PRO A 127 -8.81 -25.73 6.08
N VAL A 128 -9.51 -24.58 6.04
CA VAL A 128 -10.49 -24.26 4.98
C VAL A 128 -9.80 -23.88 3.68
N TYR A 129 -8.60 -23.30 3.78
CA TYR A 129 -7.74 -22.95 2.66
C TYR A 129 -6.27 -22.98 3.09
N ARG A 130 -5.38 -22.78 2.12
CA ARG A 130 -3.93 -22.79 2.35
C ARG A 130 -3.32 -21.42 2.05
N LEU A 131 -2.28 -21.08 2.80
CA LEU A 131 -1.34 -20.00 2.52
C LEU A 131 0.04 -20.58 2.23
N ASP A 132 0.83 -19.90 1.42
CA ASP A 132 2.23 -20.28 1.18
C ASP A 132 3.05 -20.09 2.47
N ARG A 133 4.22 -20.75 2.55
CA ARG A 133 5.12 -20.72 3.72
C ARG A 133 5.32 -19.30 4.28
N ASN A 134 5.62 -18.36 3.39
CA ASN A 134 5.98 -16.98 3.74
C ASN A 134 4.84 -15.97 3.49
N THR A 135 3.64 -16.43 3.12
CA THR A 135 2.44 -15.59 3.15
C THR A 135 1.90 -15.55 4.57
N THR A 136 1.72 -14.37 5.13
CA THR A 136 1.20 -14.18 6.50
C THR A 136 -0.31 -13.97 6.50
N GLY A 137 -0.96 -13.99 7.66
CA GLY A 137 -2.33 -13.54 7.84
C GLY A 137 -3.34 -14.65 8.13
N VAL A 138 -4.63 -14.33 7.97
CA VAL A 138 -5.74 -15.10 8.49
C VAL A 138 -5.86 -16.48 7.85
N VAL A 139 -5.92 -17.52 8.68
CA VAL A 139 -6.28 -18.89 8.30
C VAL A 139 -7.44 -19.38 9.16
N VAL A 140 -8.46 -19.94 8.51
CA VAL A 140 -9.60 -20.58 9.19
C VAL A 140 -9.38 -22.09 9.22
N VAL A 141 -9.50 -22.69 10.40
CA VAL A 141 -9.46 -24.13 10.64
C VAL A 141 -10.82 -24.56 11.18
N ALA A 142 -11.49 -25.46 10.47
CA ALA A 142 -12.74 -26.05 10.93
C ALA A 142 -12.45 -27.22 11.88
N LYS A 143 -13.22 -27.30 12.97
CA LYS A 143 -13.11 -28.35 14.01
C LYS A 143 -13.79 -29.66 13.63
N SER A 144 -14.47 -29.71 12.47
CA SER A 144 -15.04 -30.93 11.89
C SER A 144 -15.01 -30.91 10.37
N ALA A 145 -15.00 -32.10 9.76
CA ALA A 145 -15.06 -32.22 8.30
C ALA A 145 -16.38 -31.68 7.71
N LYS A 146 -17.47 -31.75 8.50
CA LYS A 146 -18.78 -31.17 8.13
C LYS A 146 -18.68 -29.64 8.05
N ALA A 147 -18.12 -28.98 9.07
CA ALA A 147 -17.94 -27.53 9.08
C ALA A 147 -17.02 -27.06 7.94
N GLN A 148 -15.93 -27.78 7.67
CA GLN A 148 -15.04 -27.46 6.55
C GLN A 148 -15.79 -27.54 5.21
N TYR A 149 -16.60 -28.59 5.01
CA TYR A 149 -17.39 -28.73 3.78
C TYR A 149 -18.44 -27.62 3.63
N ALA A 150 -19.12 -27.26 4.72
CA ALA A 150 -20.09 -26.17 4.73
C ALA A 150 -19.48 -24.84 4.26
N LEU A 151 -18.22 -24.55 4.63
CA LEU A 151 -17.49 -23.35 4.21
C LEU A 151 -16.87 -23.43 2.80
N THR A 152 -16.60 -24.62 2.29
CA THR A 152 -15.86 -24.81 1.02
C THR A 152 -16.73 -25.24 -0.16
N ARG A 153 -18.01 -25.54 0.05
CA ARG A 153 -18.94 -25.98 -1.00
C ARG A 153 -19.25 -24.90 -2.05
N SER A 154 -19.08 -23.63 -1.72
CA SER A 154 -19.16 -22.49 -2.65
C SER A 154 -18.08 -21.47 -2.31
N HIS A 155 -17.59 -20.75 -3.33
CA HIS A 155 -16.61 -19.68 -3.12
C HIS A 155 -17.25 -18.46 -2.43
N ASP A 156 -18.56 -18.25 -2.57
CA ASP A 156 -19.28 -17.09 -2.01
C ASP A 156 -19.45 -17.17 -0.48
N LEU A 157 -19.24 -18.35 0.11
CA LEU A 157 -19.37 -18.56 1.55
C LEU A 157 -18.14 -18.09 2.33
N ILE A 158 -17.03 -17.85 1.62
CA ILE A 158 -15.80 -17.36 2.21
C ILE A 158 -15.09 -16.36 1.31
N HIS A 159 -15.23 -15.09 1.67
CA HIS A 159 -14.58 -13.99 0.98
C HIS A 159 -13.24 -13.69 1.65
N ARG A 160 -12.16 -13.70 0.87
CA ARG A 160 -10.79 -13.42 1.36
C ARG A 160 -10.24 -12.20 0.66
N GLU A 161 -9.70 -11.28 1.45
CA GLU A 161 -8.98 -10.11 0.97
C GLU A 161 -7.51 -10.21 1.38
N TYR A 162 -6.63 -9.91 0.43
CA TYR A 162 -5.19 -9.89 0.61
C TYR A 162 -4.68 -8.48 0.43
N ILE A 163 -3.61 -8.13 1.14
CA ILE A 163 -2.79 -6.97 0.85
C ILE A 163 -1.49 -7.48 0.23
N ALA A 164 -1.05 -6.88 -0.87
CA ALA A 164 0.24 -7.17 -1.46
C ALA A 164 0.99 -5.91 -1.87
N VAL A 165 2.32 -6.00 -1.92
CA VAL A 165 3.18 -4.95 -2.46
C VAL A 165 3.85 -5.47 -3.72
N ALA A 166 3.36 -5.03 -4.87
CA ALA A 166 3.90 -5.35 -6.19
C ALA A 166 5.03 -4.38 -6.55
N GLY A 167 6.12 -4.87 -7.15
CA GLY A 167 7.19 -4.02 -7.65
C GLY A 167 6.74 -3.23 -8.89
N GLY A 168 7.18 -1.97 -8.98
CA GLY A 168 6.84 -1.06 -10.07
C GLY A 168 5.47 -0.40 -9.95
N TYR A 169 5.03 0.18 -11.07
CA TYR A 169 3.79 0.94 -11.18
C TYR A 169 2.71 0.14 -11.92
N ILE A 170 1.54 -0.02 -11.31
CA ILE A 170 0.35 -0.62 -11.95
C ILE A 170 -0.67 0.50 -12.20
N PRO A 171 -1.01 0.82 -13.46
CA PRO A 171 -1.94 1.92 -13.75
C PRO A 171 -3.38 1.60 -13.35
N GLY A 172 -4.15 2.64 -13.02
CA GLY A 172 -5.57 2.57 -12.72
C GLY A 172 -5.88 2.23 -11.26
N GLU A 173 -7.16 2.32 -10.89
CA GLU A 173 -7.62 2.06 -9.50
C GLU A 173 -8.05 0.61 -9.29
N PHE A 174 -8.47 -0.09 -10.34
CA PHE A 174 -8.99 -1.46 -10.28
C PHE A 174 -8.64 -2.24 -11.55
N GLY A 175 -8.43 -3.55 -11.40
CA GLY A 175 -8.26 -4.45 -12.53
C GLY A 175 -8.54 -5.91 -12.18
N ILE A 176 -8.58 -6.73 -13.24
CA ILE A 176 -8.83 -8.17 -13.14
C ILE A 176 -7.74 -8.89 -13.95
N VAL A 177 -7.07 -9.85 -13.31
CA VAL A 177 -6.20 -10.81 -13.98
C VAL A 177 -6.97 -12.12 -14.14
N ASP A 178 -7.45 -12.37 -15.35
CA ASP A 178 -8.11 -13.62 -15.74
C ASP A 178 -7.17 -14.41 -16.66
N ALA A 179 -6.31 -15.22 -16.03
CA ALA A 179 -5.21 -15.89 -16.73
C ALA A 179 -5.00 -17.29 -16.13
N PRO A 180 -5.21 -18.38 -16.90
CA PRO A 180 -5.11 -19.74 -16.40
C PRO A 180 -3.69 -20.09 -15.94
N ILE A 181 -3.60 -20.85 -14.84
CA ILE A 181 -2.33 -21.21 -14.20
C ILE A 181 -2.09 -22.72 -14.29
N GLY A 182 -0.87 -23.09 -14.66
CA GLY A 182 -0.40 -24.48 -14.62
C GLY A 182 1.06 -24.57 -14.21
N ARG A 183 1.55 -25.80 -14.02
CA ARG A 183 2.95 -26.03 -13.66
C ARG A 183 3.86 -25.54 -14.79
N LYS A 184 4.96 -24.86 -14.45
CA LYS A 184 6.00 -24.49 -15.42
C LYS A 184 6.72 -25.77 -15.88
N GLU A 185 6.90 -25.91 -17.19
CA GLU A 185 7.60 -27.06 -17.76
C GLU A 185 9.02 -27.19 -17.17
N GLY A 186 9.41 -28.41 -16.80
CA GLY A 186 10.68 -28.69 -16.16
C GLY A 186 10.81 -28.28 -14.68
N SER A 187 9.80 -27.63 -14.07
CA SER A 187 9.85 -27.22 -12.67
C SER A 187 8.97 -28.07 -11.75
N ILE A 188 9.53 -28.47 -10.61
CA ILE A 188 8.82 -29.16 -9.53
C ILE A 188 8.22 -28.20 -8.49
N ILE A 189 8.44 -26.88 -8.63
CA ILE A 189 7.94 -25.87 -7.67
C ILE A 189 7.26 -24.69 -8.35
N GLU A 190 7.72 -24.26 -9.51
CA GLU A 190 7.21 -23.07 -10.19
C GLU A 190 5.90 -23.31 -10.95
N TRP A 191 5.08 -22.26 -10.97
CA TRP A 191 3.81 -22.18 -11.67
C TRP A 191 3.85 -20.99 -12.62
N THR A 192 3.15 -21.05 -13.74
CA THR A 192 3.13 -19.96 -14.72
C THR A 192 1.75 -19.83 -15.35
N VAL A 193 1.49 -18.68 -15.96
CA VAL A 193 0.33 -18.51 -16.84
C VAL A 193 0.55 -19.34 -18.10
N ARG A 194 -0.41 -20.19 -18.43
CA ARG A 194 -0.40 -21.03 -19.64
C ARG A 194 -1.80 -21.39 -20.08
N LYS A 195 -2.03 -21.43 -21.40
CA LYS A 195 -3.38 -21.57 -22.00
C LYS A 195 -4.10 -22.86 -21.62
N ASP A 196 -3.37 -23.94 -21.41
CA ASP A 196 -3.82 -25.25 -20.95
C ASP A 196 -3.82 -25.40 -19.41
N GLY A 197 -3.58 -24.30 -18.69
CA GLY A 197 -3.66 -24.23 -17.24
C GLY A 197 -5.10 -24.31 -16.72
N ARG A 198 -5.24 -24.40 -15.40
CA ARG A 198 -6.54 -24.31 -14.74
C ARG A 198 -7.00 -22.86 -14.69
N PRO A 199 -8.30 -22.56 -14.92
CA PRO A 199 -8.83 -21.22 -14.77
C PRO A 199 -8.45 -20.60 -13.42
N ALA A 200 -7.97 -19.36 -13.48
CA ALA A 200 -7.55 -18.60 -12.33
C ALA A 200 -7.87 -17.12 -12.55
N ARG A 201 -8.59 -16.53 -11.59
CA ARG A 201 -9.03 -15.14 -11.66
C ARG A 201 -8.80 -14.42 -10.35
N THR A 202 -8.16 -13.26 -10.45
CA THR A 202 -7.80 -12.39 -9.31
C THR A 202 -8.26 -10.98 -9.63
N GLU A 203 -9.01 -10.37 -8.72
CA GLU A 203 -9.35 -8.96 -8.77
C GLU A 203 -8.38 -8.19 -7.88
N TYR A 204 -8.00 -6.99 -8.30
CA TYR A 204 -7.16 -6.10 -7.50
C TYR A 204 -7.67 -4.66 -7.53
N THR A 205 -7.52 -3.98 -6.40
CA THR A 205 -7.68 -2.53 -6.26
C THR A 205 -6.31 -1.97 -5.89
N VAL A 206 -5.87 -0.94 -6.61
CA VAL A 206 -4.69 -0.18 -6.24
C VAL A 206 -5.03 0.67 -5.04
N LEU A 207 -4.38 0.38 -3.91
CA LEU A 207 -4.54 1.17 -2.69
C LEU A 207 -3.64 2.40 -2.72
N ARG A 208 -2.41 2.26 -3.25
CA ARG A 208 -1.49 3.38 -3.46
C ARG A 208 -0.28 3.02 -4.31
N HIS A 209 0.48 4.03 -4.71
CA HIS A 209 1.81 3.90 -5.28
C HIS A 209 2.87 4.39 -4.29
N GLY A 210 4.00 3.70 -4.24
CA GLY A 210 5.26 4.22 -3.72
C GLY A 210 6.24 4.49 -4.87
N ASP A 211 7.50 4.80 -4.53
CA ASP A 211 8.54 5.14 -5.51
C ASP A 211 8.71 4.10 -6.62
N ASN A 212 8.83 2.83 -6.25
CA ASN A 212 9.08 1.70 -7.15
C ASN A 212 8.20 0.50 -6.80
N TYR A 213 7.02 0.74 -6.23
CA TYR A 213 6.08 -0.30 -5.87
C TYR A 213 4.63 0.19 -5.88
N THR A 214 3.69 -0.74 -5.93
CA THR A 214 2.26 -0.48 -5.86
C THR A 214 1.66 -1.39 -4.79
N VAL A 215 0.87 -0.81 -3.89
CA VAL A 215 0.15 -1.54 -2.86
C VAL A 215 -1.21 -1.90 -3.39
N LEU A 216 -1.56 -3.18 -3.30
CA LEU A 216 -2.77 -3.75 -3.85
C LEU A 216 -3.61 -4.36 -2.72
N LYS A 217 -4.92 -4.13 -2.78
CA LYS A 217 -5.91 -5.03 -2.19
C LYS A 217 -6.29 -6.06 -3.25
N LEU A 218 -6.31 -7.34 -2.91
CA LEU A 218 -6.69 -8.40 -3.85
C LEU A 218 -7.82 -9.26 -3.32
N HIS A 219 -8.70 -9.65 -4.23
CA HIS A 219 -9.74 -10.64 -3.99
C HIS A 219 -9.57 -11.82 -4.95
N LEU A 220 -9.62 -13.03 -4.40
CA LEU A 220 -9.44 -14.27 -5.15
C LEU A 220 -10.79 -14.91 -5.48
N LEU A 221 -11.15 -14.93 -6.77
CA LEU A 221 -12.31 -15.68 -7.28
C LEU A 221 -12.00 -17.18 -7.46
N THR A 222 -10.71 -17.55 -7.41
CA THR A 222 -10.22 -18.93 -7.47
C THR A 222 -9.03 -19.12 -6.53
N GLY A 223 -8.78 -20.36 -6.07
CA GLY A 223 -7.61 -20.68 -5.23
C GLY A 223 -6.62 -21.62 -5.89
N ARG A 224 -5.75 -21.14 -6.79
CA ARG A 224 -4.63 -21.92 -7.36
C ARG A 224 -3.34 -21.73 -6.58
N THR A 225 -2.44 -22.70 -6.67
CA THR A 225 -1.12 -22.63 -6.04
C THR A 225 -0.37 -21.40 -6.54
N HIS A 226 0.15 -20.59 -5.61
CA HIS A 226 0.87 -19.34 -5.89
C HIS A 226 0.10 -18.31 -6.75
N GLN A 227 -1.23 -18.38 -6.81
CA GLN A 227 -2.02 -17.62 -7.79
C GLN A 227 -1.69 -16.12 -7.85
N ILE A 228 -1.72 -15.43 -6.71
CA ILE A 228 -1.43 -13.99 -6.63
C ILE A 228 -0.02 -13.69 -7.15
N ARG A 229 0.96 -14.51 -6.73
CA ARG A 229 2.38 -14.33 -7.08
C ARG A 229 2.62 -14.50 -8.59
N VAL A 230 2.03 -15.54 -9.18
CA VAL A 230 2.09 -15.82 -10.62
C VAL A 230 1.40 -14.71 -11.42
N HIS A 231 0.22 -14.25 -10.98
CA HIS A 231 -0.50 -13.17 -11.64
C HIS A 231 0.24 -11.83 -11.54
N ALA A 232 0.82 -11.50 -10.39
CA ALA A 232 1.67 -10.31 -10.22
C ALA A 232 2.87 -10.34 -11.18
N ARG A 233 3.56 -11.48 -11.28
CA ARG A 233 4.66 -11.66 -12.24
C ARG A 233 4.17 -11.55 -13.70
N TYR A 234 3.02 -12.11 -14.02
CA TYR A 234 2.42 -12.03 -15.35
C TYR A 234 2.07 -10.59 -15.76
N MET A 235 1.65 -9.74 -14.81
CA MET A 235 1.44 -8.31 -15.04
C MET A 235 2.75 -7.52 -15.24
N GLY A 236 3.91 -8.16 -15.07
CA GLY A 236 5.22 -7.49 -15.14
C GLY A 236 5.66 -6.85 -13.82
N THR A 237 4.87 -7.00 -12.76
CA THR A 237 5.05 -6.36 -11.44
C THR A 237 5.08 -7.44 -10.34
N PRO A 238 6.13 -8.30 -10.28
CA PRO A 238 6.22 -9.34 -9.26
C PRO A 238 6.17 -8.75 -7.85
N LEU A 239 5.68 -9.51 -6.88
CA LEU A 239 5.63 -9.04 -5.50
C LEU A 239 7.05 -8.78 -4.99
N LEU A 240 7.24 -7.70 -4.23
CA LEU A 240 8.51 -7.46 -3.55
C LEU A 240 8.85 -8.64 -2.63
N GLY A 241 10.13 -8.99 -2.56
CA GLY A 241 10.68 -10.11 -1.80
C GLY A 241 10.27 -11.51 -2.26
N ASP A 242 9.61 -11.65 -3.42
CA ASP A 242 9.26 -12.96 -3.98
C ASP A 242 10.46 -13.64 -4.65
N ASP A 243 11.07 -14.57 -3.92
CA ASP A 243 12.24 -15.36 -4.33
C ASP A 243 12.02 -16.21 -5.59
N LEU A 244 10.81 -16.75 -5.76
CA LEU A 244 10.50 -17.69 -6.81
C LEU A 244 10.08 -17.00 -8.12
N TYR A 245 9.48 -15.83 -8.01
CA TYR A 245 8.89 -15.12 -9.15
C TYR A 245 9.59 -13.81 -9.51
N GLY A 246 10.77 -13.55 -8.94
CA GLY A 246 11.66 -12.46 -9.34
C GLY A 246 11.32 -11.11 -8.72
N GLY A 247 10.84 -11.11 -7.48
CA GLY A 247 10.68 -9.92 -6.67
C GLY A 247 12.02 -9.30 -6.28
N ASN A 248 12.07 -7.97 -6.14
CA ASN A 248 13.24 -7.30 -5.56
C ASN A 248 13.22 -7.49 -4.03
N HIS A 249 14.37 -7.86 -3.43
CA HIS A 249 14.51 -8.20 -2.01
C HIS A 249 15.11 -7.07 -1.14
N ASP A 250 15.41 -5.91 -1.72
CA ASP A 250 16.09 -4.80 -1.02
C ASP A 250 15.22 -4.21 0.09
N LEU A 251 13.89 -4.22 -0.09
CA LEU A 251 12.93 -3.61 0.82
C LEU A 251 12.21 -4.61 1.72
N ILE A 252 12.13 -5.88 1.33
CA ILE A 252 11.49 -6.95 2.08
C ILE A 252 12.04 -8.31 1.64
N SER A 253 12.32 -9.19 2.61
CA SER A 253 13.04 -10.46 2.37
C SER A 253 12.15 -11.64 1.97
N ARG A 254 10.82 -11.46 2.02
CA ARG A 254 9.81 -12.45 1.64
C ARG A 254 8.77 -11.82 0.74
N GLN A 255 7.96 -12.63 0.04
CA GLN A 255 6.87 -12.09 -0.76
C GLN A 255 5.98 -11.20 0.11
N ALA A 256 5.86 -9.92 -0.27
CA ALA A 256 5.04 -8.93 0.39
C ALA A 256 3.56 -9.21 0.14
N LEU A 257 3.06 -10.25 0.82
CA LEU A 257 1.72 -10.77 0.67
C LEU A 257 1.18 -11.16 2.05
N HIS A 258 0.00 -10.63 2.37
CA HIS A 258 -0.67 -10.81 3.64
C HIS A 258 -2.16 -11.09 3.42
N ALA A 259 -2.67 -12.20 3.95
CA ALA A 259 -4.10 -12.52 3.98
C ALA A 259 -4.77 -11.69 5.08
N HIS A 260 -5.19 -10.48 4.72
CA HIS A 260 -5.56 -9.45 5.69
C HIS A 260 -6.92 -9.69 6.33
N THR A 261 -7.92 -10.07 5.54
CA THR A 261 -9.30 -10.20 6.01
C THR A 261 -9.95 -11.44 5.45
N VAL A 262 -10.75 -12.11 6.27
CA VAL A 262 -11.71 -13.12 5.83
C VAL A 262 -13.10 -12.78 6.34
N THR A 263 -14.09 -12.86 5.47
CA THR A 263 -15.51 -12.78 5.79
C THR A 263 -16.15 -14.12 5.44
N LEU A 264 -16.92 -14.69 6.37
CA LEU A 264 -17.56 -15.99 6.18
C LEU A 264 -18.93 -16.03 6.85
N THR A 265 -19.75 -17.02 6.47
CA THR A 265 -20.96 -17.37 7.22
C THR A 265 -20.65 -18.52 8.16
N HIS A 266 -20.87 -18.35 9.46
CA HIS A 266 -20.61 -19.38 10.46
C HIS A 266 -21.45 -20.63 10.14
N PRO A 267 -20.84 -21.83 10.04
CA PRO A 267 -21.52 -22.98 9.45
C PRO A 267 -22.59 -23.63 10.33
N GLU A 268 -22.58 -23.39 11.65
CA GLU A 268 -23.65 -23.87 12.54
C GLU A 268 -24.68 -22.76 12.87
N THR A 269 -24.26 -21.57 13.33
CA THR A 269 -25.18 -20.47 13.66
C THR A 269 -25.76 -19.70 12.47
N GLY A 270 -25.11 -19.72 11.30
CA GLY A 270 -25.50 -18.92 10.14
C GLY A 270 -25.14 -17.43 10.22
N GLU A 271 -24.43 -16.99 11.27
CA GLU A 271 -24.03 -15.59 11.46
C GLU A 271 -22.93 -15.16 10.47
N ALA A 272 -23.01 -13.93 9.96
CA ALA A 272 -21.94 -13.35 9.14
C ALA A 272 -20.79 -12.87 10.04
N MET A 273 -19.58 -13.38 9.80
CA MET A 273 -18.40 -13.09 10.60
C MET A 273 -17.30 -12.45 9.75
N LYS A 274 -16.52 -11.55 10.35
CA LYS A 274 -15.34 -10.94 9.73
C LYS A 274 -14.16 -10.97 10.69
N PHE A 275 -13.03 -11.49 10.21
CA PHE A 275 -11.76 -11.51 10.96
C PHE A 275 -10.70 -10.77 10.18
N THR A 276 -9.88 -9.99 10.90
CA THR A 276 -8.80 -9.18 10.32
C THR A 276 -7.50 -9.47 11.07
N ALA A 277 -6.43 -9.80 10.33
CA ALA A 277 -5.09 -9.87 10.89
C ALA A 277 -4.39 -8.50 10.75
N PRO A 278 -3.62 -8.07 11.77
CA PRO A 278 -2.81 -6.86 11.65
C PRO A 278 -1.78 -7.04 10.52
N VAL A 279 -1.52 -5.96 9.78
CA VAL A 279 -0.45 -5.96 8.79
C VAL A 279 0.87 -6.23 9.53
N PRO A 280 1.71 -7.17 9.07
CA PRO A 280 2.96 -7.48 9.75
C PRO A 280 3.94 -6.30 9.65
N ALA A 281 4.80 -6.15 10.67
CA ALA A 281 5.75 -5.05 10.79
C ALA A 281 6.67 -4.86 9.57
N ASP A 282 7.02 -5.94 8.88
CA ASP A 282 7.82 -5.88 7.64
C ASP A 282 7.05 -5.30 6.44
N MET A 283 5.72 -5.21 6.52
CA MET A 283 4.86 -4.60 5.51
C MET A 283 4.32 -3.21 5.91
N GLU A 284 4.35 -2.84 7.19
CA GLU A 284 3.89 -1.53 7.68
C GLU A 284 4.53 -0.31 7.00
N PRO A 285 5.83 -0.30 6.65
CA PRO A 285 6.43 0.82 5.91
C PRO A 285 5.76 1.05 4.54
N PHE A 286 5.22 -0.01 3.94
CA PHE A 286 4.40 0.06 2.72
C PHE A 286 2.91 0.26 3.00
N MET A 287 2.49 0.52 4.24
CA MET A 287 1.13 0.94 4.60
C MET A 287 1.04 2.38 5.11
N ASN A 288 2.13 3.00 5.56
CA ASN A 288 2.12 4.39 6.03
C ASN A 288 1.89 5.41 4.92
N GLU A 289 1.12 6.46 5.20
CA GLU A 289 0.56 7.42 4.25
C GLU A 289 1.64 8.14 3.41
N GLY A 290 1.77 7.74 2.15
CA GLY A 290 1.99 8.70 1.07
C GLY A 290 0.60 9.02 0.53
N LYS A 291 0.07 10.21 0.84
CA LYS A 291 -1.24 10.65 0.35
C LYS A 291 -1.28 10.55 -1.18
N ASN A 292 -2.45 10.25 -1.70
CA ASN A 292 -2.71 10.01 -3.11
C ASN A 292 -2.01 11.05 -4.00
N MET A 293 -1.48 10.59 -5.13
CA MET A 293 -0.97 11.48 -6.18
C MET A 293 -2.12 12.35 -6.72
N HIS A 294 -2.30 13.57 -6.17
CA HIS A 294 -3.33 14.52 -6.60
C HIS A 294 -2.87 15.34 -7.82
N ILE A 295 -2.68 14.66 -8.94
CA ILE A 295 -2.38 15.33 -10.21
C ILE A 295 -3.69 15.69 -10.91
N GLU A 296 -4.02 16.97 -10.94
CA GLU A 296 -5.11 17.50 -11.76
C GLU A 296 -4.61 17.77 -13.18
N THR A 297 -5.50 17.69 -14.17
CA THR A 297 -5.22 18.15 -15.54
C THR A 297 -6.37 19.03 -16.03
N LYS A 298 -6.04 20.26 -16.42
CA LYS A 298 -6.99 21.24 -16.98
C LYS A 298 -6.40 21.79 -18.27
N SER A 299 -7.18 21.81 -19.34
CA SER A 299 -6.74 22.32 -20.65
C SER A 299 -5.38 21.77 -21.14
N GLY A 300 -5.10 20.49 -20.83
CA GLY A 300 -3.84 19.83 -21.18
C GLY A 300 -2.64 20.12 -20.26
N VAL A 301 -2.78 21.01 -19.28
CA VAL A 301 -1.76 21.30 -18.26
C VAL A 301 -2.02 20.45 -17.02
N SER A 302 -1.01 19.69 -16.60
CA SER A 302 -1.10 18.87 -15.38
C SER A 302 -0.34 19.51 -14.21
N PHE A 303 -0.89 19.43 -13.01
CA PHE A 303 -0.30 20.00 -11.79
C PHE A 303 -0.71 19.22 -10.54
N LEU A 304 0.15 19.22 -9.53
CA LEU A 304 -0.09 18.65 -8.21
C LEU A 304 -0.80 19.67 -7.32
N THR A 305 -1.78 19.22 -6.54
CA THR A 305 -2.39 19.94 -5.41
C THR A 305 -2.17 19.18 -4.10
N PHE A 306 -2.48 19.81 -2.97
CA PHE A 306 -2.37 19.18 -1.64
C PHE A 306 -3.72 19.19 -0.92
N ASP A 307 -4.11 18.05 -0.37
CA ASP A 307 -5.38 17.89 0.35
C ASP A 307 -5.43 18.77 1.62
N VAL A 308 -4.28 18.99 2.26
CA VAL A 308 -4.13 19.90 3.42
C VAL A 308 -4.62 21.33 3.12
N PHE A 309 -4.62 21.75 1.85
CA PHE A 309 -5.08 23.07 1.40
C PHE A 309 -6.46 23.07 0.70
N LYS A 310 -7.09 21.92 0.47
CA LYS A 310 -8.24 21.77 -0.44
C LYS A 310 -9.45 22.65 -0.12
N ASN A 311 -9.68 22.94 1.15
CA ASN A 311 -10.81 23.74 1.63
C ASN A 311 -10.42 25.16 2.04
N GLU A 312 -9.20 25.58 1.74
CA GLU A 312 -8.68 26.87 2.13
C GLU A 312 -8.90 27.93 1.05
N ASN A 313 -9.02 29.20 1.45
CA ASN A 313 -9.21 30.31 0.52
C ASN A 313 -7.86 30.76 -0.10
N LEU A 314 -7.14 29.82 -0.71
CA LEU A 314 -5.88 30.04 -1.40
C LEU A 314 -5.76 29.19 -2.67
N ILE A 315 -4.69 29.42 -3.42
CA ILE A 315 -4.21 28.56 -4.50
C ILE A 315 -2.86 28.03 -4.05
N ALA A 316 -2.66 26.72 -4.06
CA ALA A 316 -1.38 26.06 -3.82
C ALA A 316 -1.23 24.90 -4.80
N ALA A 317 -0.21 24.97 -5.67
CA ALA A 317 -0.02 23.96 -6.71
C ALA A 317 1.46 23.82 -7.10
N VAL A 318 1.83 22.66 -7.63
CA VAL A 318 3.13 22.43 -8.27
C VAL A 318 2.92 21.99 -9.71
N SER A 319 3.47 22.71 -10.69
CA SER A 319 3.35 22.33 -12.09
C SER A 319 4.04 20.97 -12.35
N THR A 320 3.49 20.17 -13.25
CA THR A 320 4.26 19.07 -13.87
C THR A 320 5.08 19.60 -15.04
N LYS A 321 5.72 18.73 -15.82
CA LYS A 321 6.36 19.03 -17.11
C LYS A 321 5.40 18.93 -18.31
N ASN A 322 4.12 18.65 -18.09
CA ASN A 322 3.14 18.33 -19.13
C ASN A 322 2.23 19.52 -19.44
N GLY A 323 1.99 19.78 -20.73
CA GLY A 323 1.05 20.80 -21.23
C GLY A 323 1.66 22.07 -21.79
N GLY A 324 2.99 22.14 -21.92
CA GLY A 324 3.68 23.34 -22.41
C GLY A 324 4.07 23.29 -23.88
N VAL A 325 4.91 24.24 -24.29
CA VAL A 325 5.39 24.45 -25.66
C VAL A 325 6.91 24.30 -25.82
N SER A 326 7.62 24.05 -24.72
CA SER A 326 9.05 23.80 -24.73
C SER A 326 9.39 22.46 -25.39
N THR A 327 10.62 22.37 -25.91
CA THR A 327 11.10 21.26 -26.74
C THR A 327 12.44 20.73 -26.24
N GLY A 328 12.82 19.54 -26.68
CA GLY A 328 14.11 18.93 -26.32
C GLY A 328 14.22 18.69 -24.81
N ALA A 329 15.35 19.08 -24.22
CA ALA A 329 15.61 18.91 -22.78
C ALA A 329 14.59 19.62 -21.86
N TYR A 330 13.85 20.60 -22.40
CA TYR A 330 12.87 21.39 -21.68
C TYR A 330 11.43 20.92 -21.95
N HIS A 331 11.24 19.85 -22.71
CA HIS A 331 9.91 19.37 -23.05
C HIS A 331 9.09 18.98 -21.79
N SER A 332 7.86 19.46 -21.59
CA SER A 332 7.07 20.40 -22.41
C SER A 332 6.78 21.73 -21.72
N LEU A 333 6.59 21.75 -20.40
CA LEU A 333 6.15 22.90 -19.60
C LEU A 333 7.26 23.44 -18.70
N ASN A 334 8.34 23.95 -19.30
CA ASN A 334 9.42 24.55 -18.54
C ASN A 334 9.02 25.92 -17.98
N MET A 335 9.17 26.09 -16.67
CA MET A 335 8.74 27.26 -15.92
C MET A 335 9.89 28.21 -15.52
N GLY A 336 11.14 27.86 -15.83
CA GLY A 336 12.33 28.58 -15.34
C GLY A 336 13.04 29.39 -16.42
N PHE A 337 13.29 30.68 -16.15
CA PHE A 337 14.14 31.53 -16.99
C PHE A 337 15.65 31.33 -16.75
N SER A 338 16.03 30.56 -15.73
CA SER A 338 17.42 30.21 -15.43
C SER A 338 17.96 29.03 -16.26
N THR A 339 17.24 28.62 -17.31
CA THR A 339 17.62 27.54 -18.23
C THR A 339 17.91 28.11 -19.63
N ASP A 340 18.60 27.36 -20.49
CA ASP A 340 18.84 27.79 -21.88
C ASP A 340 17.61 27.59 -22.80
N ASP A 341 16.40 27.57 -22.24
CA ASP A 341 15.17 27.51 -23.02
C ASP A 341 14.82 28.90 -23.57
N ALA A 342 14.05 28.93 -24.65
CA ALA A 342 13.72 30.17 -25.31
C ALA A 342 12.73 30.98 -24.43
N PRO A 343 13.02 32.25 -24.08
CA PRO A 343 12.22 33.00 -23.11
C PRO A 343 10.73 33.11 -23.46
N GLU A 344 10.39 33.23 -24.75
CA GLU A 344 9.01 33.25 -25.23
C GLU A 344 8.24 31.95 -24.94
N LYS A 345 8.92 30.79 -24.97
CA LYS A 345 8.33 29.51 -24.60
C LYS A 345 8.09 29.42 -23.10
N VAL A 346 9.02 29.91 -22.28
CA VAL A 346 8.85 29.97 -20.82
C VAL A 346 7.70 30.89 -20.44
N ARG A 347 7.55 32.05 -21.10
CA ARG A 347 6.40 32.95 -20.90
C ARG A 347 5.08 32.28 -21.25
N GLU A 348 5.00 31.61 -22.39
CA GLU A 348 3.82 30.86 -22.81
C GLU A 348 3.49 29.71 -21.84
N ASN A 349 4.49 28.97 -21.38
CA ASN A 349 4.30 27.91 -20.38
C ASN A 349 3.75 28.46 -19.06
N ARG A 350 4.31 29.58 -18.58
CA ARG A 350 3.81 30.26 -17.37
C ARG A 350 2.38 30.71 -17.56
N LYS A 351 2.06 31.35 -18.69
CA LYS A 351 0.70 31.74 -19.05
C LYS A 351 -0.26 30.55 -18.98
N ARG A 352 0.06 29.43 -19.64
CA ARG A 352 -0.78 28.21 -19.62
C ARG A 352 -1.04 27.67 -18.22
N PHE A 353 0.00 27.60 -17.39
CA PHE A 353 -0.12 27.11 -16.02
C PHE A 353 -0.96 28.04 -15.14
N PHE A 354 -0.76 29.35 -15.26
CA PHE A 354 -1.51 30.31 -14.46
C PHE A 354 -2.96 30.49 -14.94
N ASP A 355 -3.22 30.37 -16.25
CA ASP A 355 -4.57 30.40 -16.82
C ASP A 355 -5.45 29.31 -16.19
N VAL A 356 -4.91 28.09 -16.00
CA VAL A 356 -5.69 26.97 -15.39
C VAL A 356 -5.87 27.10 -13.88
N LEU A 357 -5.07 27.95 -13.22
CA LEU A 357 -5.20 28.27 -11.80
C LEU A 357 -6.02 29.54 -11.55
N GLY A 358 -6.31 30.34 -12.58
CA GLY A 358 -6.92 31.67 -12.43
C GLY A 358 -5.97 32.71 -11.83
N ILE A 359 -4.66 32.56 -12.03
CA ILE A 359 -3.62 33.51 -11.61
C ILE A 359 -3.28 34.42 -12.79
N ILE A 360 -3.07 35.71 -12.54
CA ILE A 360 -2.55 36.65 -13.55
C ILE A 360 -1.02 36.48 -13.61
N PRO A 361 -0.43 35.99 -14.72
CA PRO A 361 1.01 35.70 -14.82
C PRO A 361 1.90 36.90 -14.47
N GLU A 362 1.49 38.10 -14.85
CA GLU A 362 2.23 39.35 -14.65
C GLU A 362 2.30 39.77 -13.18
N ARG A 363 1.51 39.14 -12.30
CA ARG A 363 1.56 39.42 -10.85
C ARG A 363 2.51 38.49 -10.10
N LEU A 364 3.07 37.47 -10.75
CA LEU A 364 4.03 36.56 -10.15
C LEU A 364 5.18 37.32 -9.49
N VAL A 365 5.50 36.93 -8.26
CA VAL A 365 6.75 37.28 -7.59
C VAL A 365 7.59 36.01 -7.51
N ASN A 366 8.80 36.06 -8.08
CA ASN A 366 9.72 34.93 -8.13
C ASN A 366 11.12 35.37 -7.70
N CYS A 367 11.93 34.41 -7.26
CA CYS A 367 13.27 34.64 -6.73
C CYS A 367 14.35 33.95 -7.56
N ALA A 368 15.56 34.52 -7.53
CA ALA A 368 16.70 34.02 -8.30
C ALA A 368 17.31 32.70 -7.78
N LEU A 369 17.02 32.30 -6.53
CA LEU A 369 17.51 31.09 -5.83
C LEU A 369 19.05 31.00 -5.72
N VAL A 370 19.58 31.20 -4.51
CA VAL A 370 21.04 31.11 -4.23
C VAL A 370 21.43 29.88 -3.42
N HIS A 371 20.48 28.98 -3.15
CA HIS A 371 20.63 27.76 -2.35
C HIS A 371 21.09 28.02 -0.91
N GLY A 372 20.67 29.16 -0.35
CA GLY A 372 20.83 29.53 1.06
C GLY A 372 19.54 29.34 1.86
N ILE A 373 19.37 30.18 2.87
CA ILE A 373 18.23 30.13 3.81
C ILE A 373 17.49 31.47 3.93
N HIS A 374 17.77 32.43 3.04
CA HIS A 374 17.18 33.76 3.12
C HIS A 374 15.71 33.75 2.63
N MET A 375 14.81 34.28 3.45
CA MET A 375 13.39 34.47 3.12
C MET A 375 13.09 35.95 2.92
N GLU A 376 12.44 36.31 1.80
CA GLU A 376 12.08 37.70 1.51
C GLU A 376 10.58 37.96 1.74
N LYS A 377 10.26 39.04 2.45
CA LYS A 377 8.88 39.54 2.56
C LYS A 377 8.51 40.27 1.29
N VAL A 378 7.40 39.90 0.66
CA VAL A 378 6.95 40.54 -0.57
C VAL A 378 5.49 40.97 -0.48
N GLY A 379 5.12 41.98 -1.28
CA GLY A 379 3.75 42.49 -1.33
C GLY A 379 3.32 42.85 -2.75
N LYS A 380 2.19 43.58 -2.89
CA LYS A 380 1.71 44.03 -4.21
C LYS A 380 2.71 44.90 -4.96
N ALA A 381 3.59 45.61 -4.26
CA ALA A 381 4.64 46.43 -4.86
C ALA A 381 5.69 45.60 -5.62
N ASP A 382 5.83 44.31 -5.28
CA ASP A 382 6.79 43.39 -5.90
C ASP A 382 6.17 42.58 -7.05
N CYS A 383 4.84 42.66 -7.26
CA CYS A 383 4.16 41.94 -8.34
C CYS A 383 4.83 42.23 -9.69
N GLY A 384 5.20 41.15 -10.40
CA GLY A 384 5.87 41.21 -11.70
C GLY A 384 7.38 40.96 -11.62
N ARG A 385 8.00 41.06 -10.45
CA ARG A 385 9.43 40.78 -10.25
C ARG A 385 9.71 39.30 -10.50
N GLY A 386 10.47 39.01 -11.55
CA GLY A 386 10.77 37.65 -11.98
C GLY A 386 9.64 36.97 -12.76
N ALA A 387 8.57 37.70 -13.13
CA ALA A 387 7.41 37.14 -13.83
C ALA A 387 7.69 36.83 -15.30
N GLN A 388 8.36 37.75 -16.00
CA GLN A 388 8.55 37.74 -17.45
C GLN A 388 10.02 37.60 -17.89
N ASP A 389 10.95 37.66 -16.94
CA ASP A 389 12.40 37.55 -17.15
C ASP A 389 13.10 37.14 -15.85
N PHE A 390 14.36 36.73 -15.94
CA PHE A 390 15.16 36.35 -14.75
C PHE A 390 15.77 37.55 -14.02
N THR A 391 16.12 38.62 -14.74
CA THR A 391 16.89 39.75 -14.19
C THR A 391 16.10 40.62 -13.22
N SER A 392 14.77 40.62 -13.32
CA SER A 392 13.87 41.36 -12.42
C SER A 392 13.49 40.59 -11.15
N ALA A 393 13.88 39.31 -11.03
CA ALA A 393 13.56 38.47 -9.89
C ALA A 393 14.09 39.04 -8.57
N ILE A 394 13.49 38.65 -7.45
CA ILE A 394 14.04 38.96 -6.13
C ILE A 394 15.47 38.38 -6.05
N PRO A 395 16.51 39.19 -5.80
CA PRO A 395 17.87 38.69 -5.73
C PRO A 395 18.14 37.99 -4.39
N ALA A 396 19.07 37.03 -4.39
CA ALA A 396 19.67 36.45 -3.18
C ALA A 396 18.71 35.88 -2.12
N CYS A 397 17.59 35.27 -2.54
CA CYS A 397 16.66 34.59 -1.64
C CYS A 397 16.37 33.14 -2.08
N ASP A 398 15.86 32.34 -1.14
CA ASP A 398 15.46 30.95 -1.35
C ASP A 398 14.03 30.67 -0.85
N GLY A 399 13.35 31.70 -0.37
CA GLY A 399 11.92 31.66 -0.17
C GLY A 399 11.28 33.05 -0.09
N LEU A 400 9.96 33.05 -0.21
CA LEU A 400 9.12 34.24 -0.23
C LEU A 400 7.98 34.05 0.76
N TYR A 401 7.52 35.14 1.38
CA TYR A 401 6.36 35.10 2.26
C TYR A 401 5.54 36.40 2.21
N THR A 402 4.23 36.29 2.43
CA THR A 402 3.29 37.42 2.40
C THR A 402 2.01 37.10 3.17
N ASN A 403 1.28 38.13 3.62
CA ASN A 403 -0.12 38.03 4.03
C ASN A 403 -1.06 38.85 3.11
N GLU A 404 -0.51 39.38 2.00
CA GLU A 404 -1.30 40.14 1.04
C GLU A 404 -2.02 39.23 0.04
N LYS A 405 -3.30 39.50 -0.16
CA LYS A 405 -4.12 38.80 -1.16
C LYS A 405 -3.71 39.14 -2.58
N ASN A 406 -3.86 38.15 -3.46
CA ASN A 406 -3.57 38.25 -4.89
C ASN A 406 -2.09 38.58 -5.18
N VAL A 407 -1.18 38.13 -4.31
CA VAL A 407 0.27 38.17 -4.52
C VAL A 407 0.77 36.73 -4.71
N PRO A 408 0.88 36.25 -5.97
CA PRO A 408 1.33 34.88 -6.24
C PRO A 408 2.84 34.76 -6.01
N LEU A 409 3.22 33.90 -5.06
CA LEU A 409 4.59 33.53 -4.75
C LEU A 409 4.96 32.29 -5.56
N GLY A 410 6.01 32.33 -6.38
CA GLY A 410 6.45 31.16 -7.12
C GLY A 410 7.96 30.93 -7.04
N LEU A 411 8.36 29.67 -6.95
CA LEU A 411 9.75 29.24 -6.97
C LEU A 411 9.92 28.06 -7.93
N ASN A 412 11.11 27.93 -8.51
CA ASN A 412 11.40 26.94 -9.54
C ASN A 412 12.24 25.77 -9.00
N TYR A 413 11.92 24.56 -9.44
CA TYR A 413 12.48 23.32 -8.89
C TYR A 413 12.86 22.33 -9.99
N ALA A 414 13.90 21.55 -9.70
CA ALA A 414 14.20 20.27 -10.29
C ALA A 414 15.04 19.52 -9.25
N ASP A 415 14.45 18.49 -8.63
CA ASP A 415 14.99 17.68 -7.51
C ASP A 415 14.99 18.32 -6.11
N CYS A 416 15.16 19.63 -5.96
CA CYS A 416 15.03 20.27 -4.63
C CYS A 416 13.58 20.27 -4.14
N THR A 417 13.38 20.27 -2.82
CA THR A 417 12.06 20.11 -2.20
C THR A 417 11.25 21.41 -2.19
N PRO A 418 10.07 21.48 -2.83
CA PRO A 418 9.14 22.58 -2.65
C PRO A 418 8.48 22.52 -1.27
N LEU A 419 8.60 23.58 -0.49
CA LEU A 419 7.97 23.69 0.83
C LEU A 419 6.94 24.80 0.79
N LEU A 420 5.67 24.47 1.05
CA LEU A 420 4.52 25.36 0.98
C LEU A 420 3.94 25.51 2.39
N PHE A 421 3.77 26.73 2.88
CA PHE A 421 3.26 27.00 4.22
C PHE A 421 2.08 27.95 4.17
N TYR A 422 1.04 27.67 4.97
CA TYR A 422 -0.13 28.53 5.10
C TYR A 422 -0.63 28.54 6.53
N ASP A 423 -0.79 29.73 7.11
CA ASP A 423 -1.50 29.92 8.37
C ASP A 423 -2.91 30.46 8.11
N PRO A 424 -3.98 29.68 8.40
CA PRO A 424 -5.35 30.14 8.24
C PRO A 424 -5.73 31.27 9.21
N VAL A 425 -5.05 31.38 10.37
CA VAL A 425 -5.41 32.38 11.38
C VAL A 425 -4.94 33.77 10.97
N THR A 426 -3.67 33.91 10.61
CA THR A 426 -3.12 35.19 10.15
C THR A 426 -3.33 35.46 8.65
N SER A 427 -3.89 34.48 7.92
CA SER A 427 -4.00 34.50 6.46
C SER A 427 -2.66 34.85 5.81
N SER A 428 -1.62 34.10 6.17
CA SER A 428 -0.26 34.29 5.66
C SER A 428 0.25 33.03 4.98
N ILE A 429 1.10 33.20 3.96
CA ILE A 429 1.69 32.13 3.17
C ILE A 429 3.20 32.30 3.04
N ALA A 430 3.91 31.18 2.90
CA ALA A 430 5.31 31.17 2.51
C ALA A 430 5.59 30.01 1.54
N VAL A 431 6.50 30.23 0.59
CA VAL A 431 7.06 29.18 -0.28
C VAL A 431 8.56 29.20 -0.11
N ALA A 432 9.18 28.03 0.08
CA ALA A 432 10.62 27.92 0.28
C ALA A 432 11.26 26.79 -0.54
N HIS A 433 12.54 26.95 -0.86
CA HIS A 433 13.32 26.04 -1.69
C HIS A 433 14.24 25.15 -0.84
N GLY A 434 13.74 23.98 -0.45
CA GLY A 434 14.41 22.96 0.36
C GLY A 434 15.41 22.11 -0.41
N GLY A 435 16.44 22.71 -1.02
CA GLY A 435 17.61 21.96 -1.50
C GLY A 435 18.47 21.44 -0.34
N TRP A 436 19.49 20.62 -0.60
CA TRP A 436 20.32 20.07 0.48
C TRP A 436 21.00 21.15 1.35
N ARG A 437 21.48 22.25 0.73
CA ARG A 437 22.08 23.39 1.45
C ARG A 437 21.05 24.13 2.31
N GLY A 438 19.89 24.44 1.74
CA GLY A 438 18.79 25.07 2.47
C GLY A 438 18.28 24.20 3.61
N THR A 439 18.19 22.89 3.40
CA THR A 439 17.78 21.90 4.41
C THR A 439 18.79 21.84 5.55
N ALA A 440 20.09 21.71 5.24
CA ALA A 440 21.16 21.72 6.25
C ALA A 440 21.23 23.05 7.03
N GLY A 441 20.78 24.15 6.43
CA GLY A 441 20.65 25.46 7.09
C GLY A 441 19.29 25.72 7.76
N ASN A 442 18.36 24.77 7.74
CA ASN A 442 17.00 24.89 8.30
C ASN A 442 16.07 25.92 7.63
N ILE A 443 16.03 25.99 6.31
CA ILE A 443 15.11 26.89 5.59
C ILE A 443 13.63 26.66 5.94
N ALA A 444 13.25 25.42 6.28
CA ALA A 444 11.90 25.11 6.75
C ALA A 444 11.57 25.84 8.07
N GLY A 445 12.49 25.81 9.03
CA GLY A 445 12.36 26.58 10.27
C GLY A 445 12.36 28.08 10.04
N GLU A 446 13.19 28.59 9.12
CA GLU A 446 13.19 30.02 8.75
C GLU A 446 11.86 30.48 8.17
N ALA A 447 11.21 29.68 7.32
CA ALA A 447 9.89 29.99 6.79
C ALA A 447 8.85 30.13 7.91
N VAL A 448 8.84 29.19 8.87
CA VAL A 448 7.96 29.26 10.05
C VAL A 448 8.28 30.51 10.88
N ARG A 449 9.56 30.73 11.22
CA ARG A 449 10.03 31.88 12.01
C ARG A 449 9.57 33.20 11.40
N HIS A 450 9.70 33.38 10.09
CA HIS A 450 9.29 34.61 9.41
C HIS A 450 7.78 34.84 9.44
N LEU A 451 6.96 33.79 9.34
CA LEU A 451 5.50 33.90 9.52
C LEU A 451 5.13 34.29 10.95
N GLN A 452 5.82 33.72 11.96
CA GLN A 452 5.63 34.07 13.36
C GLN A 452 5.99 35.54 13.63
N GLU A 453 7.21 35.96 13.26
CA GLU A 453 7.72 37.30 13.55
C GLU A 453 6.98 38.40 12.79
N SER A 454 6.57 38.13 11.55
CA SER A 454 5.97 39.17 10.69
C SER A 454 4.47 39.31 10.87
N TYR A 455 3.76 38.23 11.22
CA TYR A 455 2.30 38.19 11.22
C TYR A 455 1.70 37.63 12.52
N GLY A 456 2.50 37.10 13.43
CA GLY A 456 2.02 36.47 14.66
C GLY A 456 1.43 35.08 14.44
N ALA A 457 1.84 34.37 13.38
CA ALA A 457 1.40 33.00 13.14
C ALA A 457 1.82 32.10 14.31
N GLU A 458 0.97 31.14 14.69
CA GLU A 458 1.35 30.11 15.66
C GLU A 458 1.66 28.80 14.92
N PRO A 459 2.82 28.15 15.13
CA PRO A 459 3.22 26.96 14.38
C PRO A 459 2.18 25.85 14.35
N LYS A 460 1.46 25.63 15.46
CA LYS A 460 0.39 24.62 15.55
C LYS A 460 -0.78 24.85 14.58
N ASN A 461 -0.97 26.09 14.11
CA ASN A 461 -2.02 26.44 13.14
C ASN A 461 -1.55 26.33 11.69
N ILE A 462 -0.23 26.40 11.47
CA ILE A 462 0.35 26.39 10.13
C ILE A 462 0.12 25.02 9.50
N LYS A 463 -0.29 25.04 8.24
CA LYS A 463 -0.41 23.89 7.35
C LYS A 463 0.77 23.88 6.38
N ALA A 464 1.36 22.70 6.15
CA ALA A 464 2.54 22.54 5.33
C ALA A 464 2.34 21.48 4.23
N GLY A 465 2.78 21.80 3.02
CA GLY A 465 2.88 20.88 1.89
C GLY A 465 4.34 20.67 1.48
N ILE A 466 4.76 19.42 1.38
CA ILE A 466 6.08 19.00 0.89
C ILE A 466 5.89 18.44 -0.52
N GLY A 467 6.35 19.21 -1.50
CA GLY A 467 6.18 18.91 -2.92
C GLY A 467 7.17 17.87 -3.47
N PRO A 468 7.08 17.56 -4.78
CA PRO A 468 7.91 16.55 -5.43
C PRO A 468 9.40 16.93 -5.35
N ALA A 469 10.22 16.00 -4.90
CA ALA A 469 11.66 16.20 -4.78
C ALA A 469 12.41 14.92 -5.17
N ILE A 470 13.74 14.93 -5.18
CA ILE A 470 14.50 13.70 -5.37
C ILE A 470 14.40 12.80 -4.13
N GLY A 471 14.02 11.55 -4.34
CA GLY A 471 13.77 10.58 -3.27
C GLY A 471 15.03 9.87 -2.77
N LYS A 472 14.95 9.32 -1.55
CA LYS A 472 16.03 8.57 -0.88
C LYS A 472 16.63 7.48 -1.74
N SER A 473 15.83 6.77 -2.53
CA SER A 473 16.27 5.64 -3.36
C SER A 473 17.34 6.01 -4.41
N VAL A 474 17.48 7.30 -4.74
CA VAL A 474 18.30 7.78 -5.85
C VAL A 474 19.13 9.03 -5.55
N PHE A 475 18.87 9.73 -4.44
CA PHE A 475 19.65 10.90 -4.05
C PHE A 475 20.95 10.53 -3.35
N GLU A 476 21.92 10.13 -4.17
CA GLU A 476 23.29 9.88 -3.75
C GLU A 476 24.02 11.20 -3.47
N VAL A 477 24.73 11.27 -2.35
CA VAL A 477 25.51 12.45 -1.95
C VAL A 477 26.92 12.06 -1.52
N GLU A 478 27.80 13.05 -1.58
CA GLU A 478 29.17 12.96 -1.10
C GLU A 478 29.23 13.22 0.42
N LYS A 479 30.40 12.96 1.01
CA LYS A 479 30.61 13.03 2.46
C LYS A 479 30.33 14.42 3.04
N ASP A 480 30.63 15.49 2.31
CA ASP A 480 30.42 16.88 2.75
C ASP A 480 28.94 17.20 3.00
N VAL A 481 28.04 16.63 2.21
CA VAL A 481 26.59 16.79 2.42
C VAL A 481 26.15 16.06 3.68
N VAL A 482 26.68 14.86 3.93
CA VAL A 482 26.37 14.07 5.14
C VAL A 482 26.86 14.81 6.38
N GLU A 483 28.10 15.30 6.37
CA GLU A 483 28.66 16.11 7.47
C GLU A 483 27.86 17.40 7.71
N ALA A 484 27.25 17.98 6.68
CA ALA A 484 26.36 19.12 6.85
C ALA A 484 25.02 18.74 7.51
N PHE A 485 24.49 17.56 7.20
CA PHE A 485 23.24 17.06 7.81
C PHE A 485 23.47 16.61 9.25
N GLU A 486 24.59 15.97 9.57
CA GLU A 486 24.97 15.55 10.94
C GLU A 486 25.13 16.73 11.91
N LYS A 487 25.27 17.97 11.41
CA LYS A 487 25.30 19.18 12.26
C LYS A 487 23.92 19.59 12.77
N ILE A 488 22.85 19.13 12.13
CA ILE A 488 21.47 19.54 12.44
C ILE A 488 20.56 18.36 12.79
N PHE A 489 20.85 17.16 12.31
CA PHE A 489 20.11 15.94 12.63
C PHE A 489 20.90 15.07 13.60
N ASP A 490 20.22 14.51 14.59
CA ASP A 490 20.85 13.58 15.54
C ASP A 490 21.10 12.19 14.92
N GLU A 491 21.73 11.29 15.69
CA GLU A 491 22.12 9.97 15.20
C GLU A 491 20.91 9.10 14.78
N GLU A 492 19.79 9.18 15.52
CA GLU A 492 18.58 8.41 15.23
C GLU A 492 17.84 8.95 14.00
N GLU A 493 17.79 10.27 13.86
CA GLU A 493 17.29 10.94 12.66
C GLU A 493 18.16 10.59 11.45
N MET A 494 19.50 10.64 11.57
CA MET A 494 20.41 10.30 10.49
C MET A 494 20.28 8.84 10.05
N LYS A 495 20.03 7.89 10.98
CA LYS A 495 19.71 6.49 10.63
C LYS A 495 18.45 6.38 9.77
N ARG A 496 17.44 7.22 10.03
CA ARG A 496 16.19 7.25 9.24
C ARG A 496 16.38 7.95 7.89
N LEU A 497 17.12 9.06 7.87
CA LEU A 497 17.35 9.89 6.69
C LEU A 497 18.30 9.27 5.68
N SER A 498 19.27 8.49 6.14
CA SER A 498 20.34 7.99 5.29
C SER A 498 20.26 6.49 5.01
N ALA A 499 20.90 6.04 3.93
CA ALA A 499 21.17 4.63 3.69
C ALA A 499 22.51 4.47 2.95
N PRO A 500 23.31 3.43 3.26
CA PRO A 500 24.52 3.16 2.53
C PRO A 500 24.21 2.69 1.10
N LYS A 501 24.99 3.15 0.14
CA LYS A 501 25.05 2.64 -1.24
C LYS A 501 26.52 2.33 -1.48
N GLY A 502 26.85 1.12 -1.93
CA GLY A 502 28.24 0.60 -1.98
C GLY A 502 29.29 1.60 -2.51
N GLU A 503 30.57 1.35 -2.21
CA GLU A 503 31.70 2.24 -2.53
C GLU A 503 31.75 3.56 -1.72
N GLY A 504 31.22 3.57 -0.49
CA GLY A 504 31.31 4.72 0.42
C GLY A 504 30.32 5.84 0.12
N LYS A 505 29.33 5.59 -0.74
CA LYS A 505 28.28 6.52 -1.12
C LYS A 505 27.11 6.46 -0.14
N ILE A 506 26.45 7.59 0.07
CA ILE A 506 25.32 7.69 1.01
C ILE A 506 24.11 8.24 0.26
N LEU A 507 22.97 7.62 0.48
CA LEU A 507 21.67 8.09 0.03
C LEU A 507 21.04 8.96 1.12
N ILE A 508 20.42 10.09 0.77
CA ILE A 508 19.74 10.98 1.71
C ILE A 508 18.27 11.17 1.32
N ASP A 509 17.38 11.11 2.30
CA ASP A 509 15.97 11.43 2.18
C ASP A 509 15.72 12.93 2.40
N LEU A 510 15.74 13.70 1.32
CA LEU A 510 15.59 15.15 1.39
C LEU A 510 14.17 15.61 1.79
N PRO A 511 13.07 14.99 1.30
CA PRO A 511 11.72 15.25 1.82
C PRO A 511 11.58 14.98 3.31
N LEU A 512 12.03 13.81 3.78
CA LEU A 512 11.93 13.45 5.19
C LEU A 512 12.75 14.39 6.08
N ALA A 513 13.93 14.82 5.63
CA ALA A 513 14.75 15.79 6.35
C ALA A 513 13.99 17.11 6.56
N ASN A 514 13.34 17.62 5.51
CA ASN A 514 12.51 18.83 5.63
C ASN A 514 11.28 18.59 6.50
N ARG A 515 10.63 17.41 6.41
CA ARG A 515 9.51 17.05 7.29
C ARG A 515 9.90 17.13 8.77
N ILE A 516 11.04 16.55 9.15
CA ILE A 516 11.56 16.60 10.53
C ILE A 516 11.75 18.04 10.98
N LEU A 517 12.32 18.91 10.12
CA LEU A 517 12.55 20.32 10.46
C LEU A 517 11.24 21.11 10.60
N ILE A 518 10.23 20.80 9.77
CA ILE A 518 8.87 21.37 9.87
C ILE A 518 8.23 20.98 11.21
N GLU A 519 8.30 19.70 11.60
CA GLU A 519 7.80 19.21 12.88
C GLU A 519 8.55 19.86 14.05
N ARG A 520 9.88 19.98 13.95
CA ARG A 520 10.73 20.65 14.96
C ARG A 520 10.43 22.13 15.11
N ALA A 521 9.96 22.80 14.05
CA ALA A 521 9.49 24.18 14.09
C ALA A 521 8.13 24.34 14.80
N GLY A 522 7.49 23.24 15.19
CA GLY A 522 6.25 23.22 15.98
C GLY A 522 4.96 23.05 15.17
N ILE A 523 5.07 22.72 13.88
CA ILE A 523 3.92 22.36 13.05
C ILE A 523 3.45 20.96 13.43
N LEU A 524 2.15 20.80 13.66
CA LEU A 524 1.56 19.52 14.05
C LEU A 524 1.65 18.49 12.91
N PRO A 525 1.99 17.21 13.17
CA PRO A 525 2.12 16.19 12.12
C PRO A 525 0.90 16.04 11.20
N GLU A 526 -0.31 16.19 11.74
CA GLU A 526 -1.58 16.16 11.00
C GLU A 526 -1.78 17.34 10.04
N ASN A 527 -1.04 18.45 10.25
CA ASN A 527 -1.04 19.62 9.38
C ASN A 527 0.04 19.55 8.30
N ILE A 528 0.78 18.43 8.20
CA ILE A 528 1.86 18.25 7.23
C ILE A 528 1.48 17.19 6.21
N GLU A 529 1.45 17.58 4.95
CA GLU A 529 1.25 16.69 3.82
C GLU A 529 2.51 16.56 2.99
N ASP A 530 3.02 15.34 2.86
CA ASP A 530 4.06 14.99 1.91
C ASP A 530 3.43 14.30 0.70
N CYS A 531 3.73 14.80 -0.50
CA CYS A 531 3.22 14.20 -1.73
C CYS A 531 3.85 12.84 -2.05
N GLY A 532 5.02 12.52 -1.47
CA GLY A 532 5.71 11.24 -1.66
C GLY A 532 6.18 10.99 -3.09
N ILE A 533 6.36 12.04 -3.91
CA ILE A 533 6.74 11.89 -5.32
C ILE A 533 8.24 12.14 -5.51
N CYS A 534 8.96 11.10 -5.92
CA CYS A 534 10.34 11.22 -6.38
C CYS A 534 10.42 11.78 -7.82
N THR A 535 10.98 12.99 -8.02
CA THR A 535 11.16 13.65 -9.33
C THR A 535 12.02 12.85 -10.30
N TYR A 536 13.02 12.14 -9.78
CA TYR A 536 13.89 11.28 -10.57
C TYR A 536 13.14 10.02 -11.07
N CYS A 537 12.34 9.40 -10.21
CA CYS A 537 11.53 8.23 -10.56
C CYS A 537 10.40 8.64 -11.52
N ARG A 538 9.64 9.67 -11.15
CA ARG A 538 8.51 10.22 -11.92
C ARG A 538 8.91 11.32 -12.91
N ASN A 539 9.96 11.06 -13.69
CA ASN A 539 10.40 11.98 -14.76
C ASN A 539 9.44 12.00 -15.97
N ASP A 540 8.40 11.17 -15.96
CA ASP A 540 7.22 11.32 -16.81
C ASP A 540 6.36 12.54 -16.41
N LEU A 541 6.38 12.93 -15.13
CA LEU A 541 5.62 14.07 -14.60
C LEU A 541 6.49 15.27 -14.23
N PHE A 542 7.69 15.09 -13.68
CA PHE A 542 8.49 16.19 -13.13
C PHE A 542 9.87 16.26 -13.77
N TYR A 543 10.44 17.46 -13.84
CA TYR A 543 11.84 17.60 -14.24
C TYR A 543 12.78 17.15 -13.12
N SER A 544 13.80 16.37 -13.48
CA SER A 544 14.89 15.98 -12.58
C SER A 544 16.23 16.41 -13.15
N TYR A 545 16.96 17.25 -12.40
CA TYR A 545 18.28 17.76 -12.77
C TYR A 545 19.30 16.64 -12.77
N ARG A 546 19.30 15.80 -11.72
CA ARG A 546 20.17 14.65 -11.55
C ARG A 546 19.96 13.62 -12.66
N LYS A 547 18.71 13.27 -12.99
CA LYS A 547 18.41 12.30 -14.06
C LYS A 547 18.84 12.78 -15.44
N ALA A 548 18.75 14.08 -15.68
CA ALA A 548 19.09 14.69 -16.96
C ALA A 548 20.54 15.17 -17.05
N ALA A 549 21.41 14.79 -16.10
CA ALA A 549 22.81 15.21 -16.03
C ALA A 549 22.98 16.75 -16.15
N GLY A 550 22.07 17.49 -15.53
CA GLY A 550 22.09 18.94 -15.41
C GLY A 550 21.32 19.72 -16.47
N ARG A 551 20.96 19.11 -17.60
CA ARG A 551 20.25 19.80 -18.69
C ARG A 551 18.78 19.42 -18.74
N THR A 552 17.94 20.20 -18.06
CA THR A 552 16.49 19.96 -17.98
C THR A 552 15.72 21.24 -17.66
N GLY A 553 14.39 21.22 -17.81
CA GLY A 553 13.51 22.31 -17.41
C GLY A 553 13.36 22.45 -15.89
N ARG A 554 12.51 23.39 -15.46
CA ARG A 554 12.10 23.55 -14.07
C ARG A 554 10.59 23.47 -13.97
N HIS A 555 10.08 22.77 -12.96
CA HIS A 555 8.69 22.92 -12.54
C HIS A 555 8.59 24.10 -11.56
N MET A 556 7.38 24.53 -11.23
CA MET A 556 7.13 25.65 -10.33
C MET A 556 6.14 25.26 -9.24
N ALA A 557 6.49 25.53 -7.98
CA ALA A 557 5.50 25.59 -6.91
C ALA A 557 4.99 27.03 -6.79
N VAL A 558 3.68 27.20 -6.61
CA VAL A 558 3.03 28.50 -6.45
C VAL A 558 2.07 28.50 -5.27
N MET A 559 2.05 29.60 -4.51
CA MET A 559 1.00 29.91 -3.53
C MET A 559 0.43 31.31 -3.72
N MET A 560 -0.88 31.47 -3.55
CA MET A 560 -1.54 32.78 -3.58
C MET A 560 -2.80 32.79 -2.71
N LEU A 561 -2.92 33.76 -1.82
CA LEU A 561 -4.15 34.04 -1.09
C LEU A 561 -5.19 34.70 -2.01
N LYS A 562 -6.46 34.27 -1.93
CA LYS A 562 -7.55 34.81 -2.77
C LYS A 562 -8.18 36.08 -2.17
#